data_AF-A0A7S9E0R8-F1
#
_entry.id   AF-A0A7S9E0R8-F1
#
_cell.length_a   1.000
_cell.length_b   1.000
_cell.length_c   1.000
_cell.angle_alpha   90.00
_cell.angle_beta   90.00
_cell.angle_gamma   90.00
#
_symmetry.space_group_name_H-M   'P 1'
#
loop_
_entity.id
_entity.type
_entity.pdbx_description
1 polymer ?
#
loop_
_entity_poly.entity_id
_entity_poly.type
_entity_poly.pdbx_seq_one_letter_code
_entity_poly.pdbx_strand_id
1 'polypeptide(L)'
;MRLLSVVGAALLTVGCTSTPKYKTMDADTYTFFSTHMLRTEKCFVQNMISPTEYAQSKQNIGYSLNTWVYQPDRLEREYTTMYNSTSSMTPSACREVQGQIAEATLIINKDVNRQQANANAQSTQWEQLSEIMNQDKTTWCHKVGSTVMCN
;
A
#
# COMPACT_ATOMS: atom_id res chain seq x y z
N MET A 1 49.68 -26.51 15.36
CA MET A 1 49.80 -25.06 15.55
C MET A 1 50.00 -24.40 14.19
N ARG A 2 48.96 -23.77 13.65
CA ARG A 2 49.00 -22.62 12.72
C ARG A 2 47.61 -21.99 12.74
N LEU A 3 47.59 -20.69 13.03
CA LEU A 3 46.43 -19.82 13.12
C LEU A 3 45.71 -19.70 11.77
N LEU A 4 44.40 -19.46 11.81
CA LEU A 4 43.76 -18.42 10.99
C LEU A 4 42.33 -18.15 11.49
N SER A 5 42.21 -17.01 12.16
CA SER A 5 40.97 -16.29 12.43
C SER A 5 40.28 -15.94 11.11
N VAL A 6 39.00 -16.26 10.98
CA VAL A 6 38.06 -15.51 10.13
C VAL A 6 36.76 -15.35 10.92
N VAL A 7 36.77 -14.36 11.82
CA VAL A 7 35.56 -13.70 12.28
C VAL A 7 35.13 -12.81 11.11
N GLY A 8 34.37 -13.39 10.18
CA GLY A 8 33.89 -12.75 8.97
C GLY A 8 32.41 -12.45 9.10
N ALA A 9 32.12 -11.18 9.38
CA ALA A 9 30.83 -10.52 9.34
C ALA A 9 29.80 -11.17 8.38
N ALA A 10 28.87 -11.96 8.92
CA ALA A 10 27.57 -12.16 8.29
C ALA A 10 26.70 -10.94 8.62
N LEU A 11 26.99 -9.86 7.89
CA LEU A 11 26.16 -8.68 7.79
C LEU A 11 24.71 -9.08 7.52
N LEU A 12 23.85 -8.84 8.53
CA LEU A 12 22.56 -8.20 8.37
C LEU A 12 21.88 -8.41 7.02
N THR A 13 21.39 -9.62 6.76
CA THR A 13 20.26 -9.80 5.85
C THR A 13 19.00 -9.33 6.56
N VAL A 14 18.91 -8.02 6.86
CA VAL A 14 17.62 -7.34 7.03
C VAL A 14 16.98 -7.33 5.66
N GLY A 15 16.29 -8.43 5.35
CA GLY A 15 15.56 -8.59 4.10
C GLY A 15 14.58 -7.44 3.91
N CYS A 16 14.91 -6.53 3.00
CA CYS A 16 13.94 -5.70 2.32
C CYS A 16 13.05 -6.61 1.48
N THR A 17 12.05 -7.23 2.10
CA THR A 17 10.90 -7.76 1.35
C THR A 17 9.63 -7.34 2.09
N SER A 18 9.36 -6.04 2.10
CA SER A 18 8.02 -5.49 2.25
C SER A 18 7.25 -5.56 0.93
N THR A 19 7.47 -6.60 0.13
CA THR A 19 6.63 -6.87 -1.03
C THR A 19 5.21 -7.08 -0.50
N PRO A 20 4.21 -6.27 -0.91
CA PRO A 20 2.84 -6.54 -0.54
C PRO A 20 2.56 -7.99 -0.94
N LYS A 21 2.09 -8.80 0.00
CA LYS A 21 1.66 -10.17 -0.31
C LYS A 21 0.38 -10.04 -1.14
N TYR A 22 0.52 -9.74 -2.43
CA TYR A 22 -0.59 -9.71 -3.36
C TYR A 22 -1.23 -11.09 -3.34
N LYS A 23 -2.51 -11.15 -2.96
CA LYS A 23 -3.26 -12.40 -2.96
C LYS A 23 -3.78 -12.65 -4.37
N THR A 24 -3.74 -13.89 -4.85
CA THR A 24 -4.45 -14.24 -6.08
C THR A 24 -5.94 -14.19 -5.78
N MET A 25 -6.70 -13.51 -6.62
CA MET A 25 -8.15 -13.35 -6.45
C MET A 25 -8.85 -14.69 -6.64
N ASP A 26 -9.58 -15.12 -5.62
CA ASP A 26 -10.46 -16.30 -5.70
C ASP A 26 -11.83 -15.94 -6.31
N ALA A 27 -12.64 -16.97 -6.60
CA ALA A 27 -13.94 -16.80 -7.25
C ALA A 27 -14.92 -15.92 -6.44
N ASP A 28 -14.89 -16.05 -5.11
CA ASP A 28 -15.74 -15.26 -4.22
C ASP A 28 -15.34 -13.79 -4.25
N THR A 29 -14.04 -13.50 -4.34
CA THR A 29 -13.52 -12.15 -4.45
C THR A 29 -13.85 -11.51 -5.79
N TYR A 30 -13.82 -12.25 -6.91
CA TYR A 30 -14.34 -11.76 -8.19
C TYR A 30 -15.82 -11.40 -8.11
N THR A 31 -16.62 -12.27 -7.48
CA THR A 31 -18.05 -12.08 -7.27
C THR A 31 -18.30 -10.82 -6.42
N PHE A 32 -17.53 -10.65 -5.35
CA PHE A 32 -17.61 -9.49 -4.45
C PHE A 32 -17.34 -8.18 -5.19
N PHE A 33 -16.21 -8.06 -5.89
CA PHE A 33 -15.88 -6.83 -6.62
C PHE A 33 -16.90 -6.53 -7.72
N SER A 34 -17.28 -7.54 -8.49
CA SER A 34 -18.28 -7.41 -9.56
C SER A 34 -19.64 -6.94 -9.02
N THR A 35 -20.08 -7.53 -7.90
CA THR A 35 -21.33 -7.15 -7.22
C THR A 35 -21.26 -5.72 -6.71
N HIS A 36 -20.17 -5.33 -6.06
CA HIS A 36 -20.03 -3.98 -5.52
C HIS A 36 -19.96 -2.92 -6.64
N MET A 37 -19.24 -3.19 -7.73
CA MET A 37 -19.20 -2.36 -8.94
C MET A 37 -20.60 -2.19 -9.53
N LEU A 38 -21.32 -3.29 -9.72
CA LEU A 38 -22.68 -3.31 -10.25
C LEU A 38 -23.64 -2.47 -9.40
N ARG A 39 -23.69 -2.76 -8.10
CA ARG A 39 -24.60 -2.08 -7.17
C ARG A 39 -24.35 -0.58 -7.17
N THR A 40 -23.07 -0.19 -7.15
CA THR A 40 -22.63 1.20 -7.22
C THR A 40 -23.09 1.87 -8.52
N GLU A 41 -22.85 1.25 -9.68
CA GLU A 41 -23.23 1.83 -10.97
C GLU A 41 -24.74 1.96 -11.13
N LYS A 42 -25.52 0.93 -10.76
CA LYS A 42 -26.98 0.99 -10.85
C LYS A 42 -27.56 2.07 -9.93
N CYS A 43 -27.07 2.16 -8.70
CA CYS A 43 -27.49 3.22 -7.78
C CYS A 43 -27.14 4.62 -8.30
N PHE A 44 -26.01 4.78 -8.99
CA PHE A 44 -25.62 6.05 -9.62
C PHE A 44 -26.53 6.39 -10.81
N VAL A 45 -26.78 5.45 -11.73
CA VAL A 45 -27.68 5.64 -12.88
C VAL A 45 -29.10 5.97 -12.42
N GLN A 46 -29.55 5.43 -11.29
CA GLN A 46 -30.84 5.74 -10.68
C GLN A 46 -30.84 7.05 -9.87
N ASN A 47 -29.75 7.82 -9.85
CA ASN A 47 -29.57 9.05 -9.07
C ASN A 47 -29.79 8.86 -7.55
N MET A 48 -29.55 7.66 -7.03
CA MET A 48 -29.68 7.35 -5.60
C MET A 48 -28.40 7.57 -4.82
N ILE A 49 -27.26 7.74 -5.51
CA ILE A 49 -26.00 8.20 -4.94
C ILE A 49 -25.47 9.37 -5.77
N SER A 50 -24.70 10.25 -5.13
CA SER A 50 -24.10 11.41 -5.76
C SER A 50 -22.93 11.05 -6.68
N PRO A 51 -22.57 11.94 -7.64
CA PRO A 51 -21.35 11.78 -8.44
C PRO A 51 -20.08 11.66 -7.59
N THR A 52 -20.02 12.36 -6.46
CA THR A 52 -18.89 12.29 -5.52
C THR A 52 -18.78 10.91 -4.90
N GLU A 53 -19.88 10.33 -4.41
CA GLU A 53 -19.89 8.97 -3.85
C GLU A 53 -19.53 7.92 -4.92
N TYR A 54 -20.03 8.09 -6.15
CA TYR A 54 -19.68 7.21 -7.26
C TYR A 54 -18.18 7.25 -7.58
N ALA A 55 -17.59 8.45 -7.65
CA ALA A 55 -16.16 8.63 -7.87
C ALA A 55 -15.33 8.03 -6.72
N GLN A 56 -15.75 8.26 -5.47
CA GLN A 56 -15.12 7.70 -4.27
C GLN A 56 -15.14 6.17 -4.30
N SER A 57 -16.27 5.57 -4.67
CA SER A 57 -16.38 4.11 -4.82
C SER A 57 -15.38 3.56 -5.83
N LYS A 58 -15.29 4.18 -7.01
CA LYS A 58 -14.30 3.77 -8.03
C LYS A 58 -12.86 3.86 -7.54
N GLN A 59 -12.52 4.91 -6.79
CA GLN A 59 -11.21 5.03 -6.16
C GLN A 59 -10.96 3.92 -5.13
N ASN A 60 -11.94 3.63 -4.28
CA ASN A 60 -11.84 2.57 -3.26
C ASN A 60 -11.67 1.18 -3.89
N ILE A 61 -12.42 0.90 -4.96
CA ILE A 61 -12.30 -0.35 -5.74
C ILE A 61 -10.91 -0.42 -6.38
N GLY A 62 -10.44 0.64 -7.05
CA GLY A 62 -9.12 0.66 -7.66
C GLY A 62 -7.99 0.45 -6.64
N TYR A 63 -8.07 1.13 -5.49
CA TYR A 63 -7.12 0.93 -4.39
C TYR A 63 -7.12 -0.52 -3.91
N SER A 64 -8.30 -1.11 -3.73
CA SER A 64 -8.43 -2.49 -3.26
C SER A 64 -7.92 -3.48 -4.29
N LEU A 65 -8.24 -3.31 -5.58
CA LEU A 65 -7.76 -4.16 -6.68
C LEU A 65 -6.23 -4.16 -6.79
N ASN A 66 -5.57 -3.04 -6.47
CA ASN A 66 -4.10 -2.98 -6.43
C ASN A 66 -3.48 -3.91 -5.36
N THR A 67 -4.27 -4.48 -4.46
CA THR A 67 -3.80 -5.48 -3.46
C THR A 67 -3.96 -6.93 -3.93
N TRP A 68 -4.54 -7.15 -5.11
CA TRP A 68 -4.83 -8.48 -5.68
C TRP A 68 -4.10 -8.73 -6.99
N VAL A 69 -3.73 -9.99 -7.23
CA VAL A 69 -3.40 -10.50 -8.55
C VAL A 69 -4.68 -11.06 -9.17
N TYR A 70 -5.16 -10.45 -10.26
CA TYR A 70 -6.41 -10.83 -10.90
C TYR A 70 -6.32 -10.74 -12.44
N GLN A 71 -7.28 -11.39 -13.09
CA GLN A 71 -7.49 -11.41 -14.54
C GLN A 71 -8.57 -10.35 -14.86
N PRO A 72 -8.22 -9.23 -15.51
CA PRO A 72 -9.18 -8.15 -15.77
C PRO A 72 -10.36 -8.59 -16.63
N ASP A 73 -10.12 -9.44 -17.62
CA ASP A 73 -11.13 -10.00 -18.53
C ASP A 73 -12.13 -10.90 -17.81
N ARG A 74 -11.69 -11.63 -16.79
CA ARG A 74 -12.57 -12.41 -15.93
C ARG A 74 -13.45 -11.49 -15.09
N LEU A 75 -12.87 -10.48 -14.43
CA LEU A 75 -13.62 -9.53 -13.62
C LEU A 75 -14.66 -8.78 -14.45
N GLU A 76 -14.29 -8.33 -15.64
CA GLU A 76 -15.21 -7.69 -16.59
C GLU A 76 -16.36 -8.62 -16.98
N ARG A 77 -16.07 -9.89 -17.30
CA ARG A 77 -17.10 -10.87 -17.66
C ARG A 77 -18.11 -11.09 -16.53
N GLU A 78 -17.63 -11.31 -15.31
CA GLU A 78 -18.49 -11.49 -14.13
C GLU A 78 -19.37 -10.24 -13.91
N TYR A 79 -18.77 -9.05 -13.98
CA TYR A 79 -19.47 -7.78 -13.90
C TYR A 79 -20.56 -7.64 -14.97
N THR A 80 -20.22 -7.85 -16.24
CA THR A 80 -21.17 -7.70 -17.37
C THR A 80 -22.32 -8.71 -17.25
N THR A 81 -22.03 -9.96 -16.89
CA THR A 81 -23.06 -10.98 -16.66
C THR A 81 -24.04 -10.54 -15.59
N MET A 82 -23.54 -10.06 -14.44
CA MET A 82 -24.40 -9.58 -13.35
C MET A 82 -25.18 -8.33 -13.75
N TYR A 83 -24.54 -7.39 -14.44
CA TYR A 83 -25.15 -6.14 -14.87
C TYR A 83 -26.34 -6.33 -15.81
N ASN A 84 -26.22 -7.26 -16.75
CA ASN A 84 -27.28 -7.59 -17.69
C ASN A 84 -28.43 -8.33 -17.01
N SER A 85 -28.14 -9.13 -15.97
CA SER A 85 -29.17 -9.85 -15.20
C SER A 85 -29.90 -8.99 -14.16
N THR A 86 -29.34 -7.83 -13.79
CA THR A 86 -29.88 -6.97 -12.74
C THR A 86 -30.52 -5.72 -13.34
N SER A 87 -31.84 -5.60 -13.22
CA SER A 87 -32.59 -4.49 -13.81
C SER A 87 -32.43 -3.18 -13.02
N SER A 88 -32.63 -3.20 -11.70
CA SER A 88 -32.59 -2.01 -10.85
C SER A 88 -32.22 -2.33 -9.40
N MET A 89 -31.85 -1.30 -8.65
CA MET A 89 -31.59 -1.35 -7.22
C MET A 89 -32.72 -0.71 -6.43
N THR A 90 -32.98 -1.24 -5.23
CA THR A 90 -33.93 -0.64 -4.29
C THR A 90 -33.28 0.53 -3.54
N PRO A 91 -34.05 1.52 -3.05
CA PRO A 91 -33.51 2.61 -2.25
C PRO A 91 -32.76 2.13 -1.00
N SER A 92 -33.22 1.04 -0.36
CA SER A 92 -32.54 0.46 0.79
C SER A 92 -31.18 -0.10 0.42
N ALA A 93 -31.10 -0.81 -0.71
CA ALA A 93 -29.85 -1.39 -1.20
C ALA A 93 -28.84 -0.31 -1.62
N CYS A 94 -29.31 0.86 -2.11
CA CYS A 94 -28.44 2.00 -2.40
C CYS A 94 -27.95 2.72 -1.14
N ARG A 95 -28.77 2.82 -0.09
CA ARG A 95 -28.29 3.32 1.22
C ARG A 95 -27.21 2.44 1.82
N GLU A 96 -27.33 1.13 1.67
CA GLU A 96 -26.27 0.19 2.09
C GLU A 96 -24.97 0.44 1.31
N VAL A 97 -25.06 0.65 -0.02
CA VAL A 97 -23.90 1.00 -0.86
C VAL A 97 -23.25 2.29 -0.39
N GLN A 98 -24.01 3.34 -0.06
CA GLN A 98 -23.46 4.58 0.50
C GLN A 98 -22.69 4.32 1.81
N GLY A 99 -23.25 3.50 2.70
CA GLY A 99 -22.58 3.08 3.93
C GLY A 99 -21.25 2.35 3.65
N GLN A 100 -21.25 1.40 2.72
CA GLN A 100 -20.04 0.67 2.31
C GLN A 100 -18.98 1.59 1.70
N ILE A 101 -19.37 2.56 0.88
CA ILE A 101 -18.44 3.55 0.30
C ILE A 101 -17.80 4.37 1.42
N ALA A 102 -18.59 4.86 2.37
CA ALA A 102 -18.10 5.65 3.49
C ALA A 102 -17.13 4.83 4.37
N GLU A 103 -17.48 3.60 4.71
CA GLU A 103 -16.63 2.70 5.50
C GLU A 103 -15.31 2.38 4.79
N ALA A 104 -15.37 1.98 3.53
CA ALA A 104 -14.18 1.69 2.73
C ALA A 104 -13.25 2.91 2.65
N THR A 105 -13.82 4.11 2.49
CA THR A 105 -13.07 5.37 2.45
C THR A 105 -12.33 5.62 3.76
N LEU A 106 -12.99 5.40 4.91
CA LEU A 106 -12.37 5.56 6.22
C LEU A 106 -11.21 4.57 6.43
N ILE A 107 -11.41 3.31 6.03
CA ILE A 107 -10.38 2.26 6.14
C ILE A 107 -9.16 2.60 5.28
N ILE A 108 -9.38 2.99 4.02
CA ILE A 108 -8.32 3.33 3.08
C ILE A 108 -7.56 4.57 3.55
N ASN A 109 -8.26 5.63 3.98
CA ASN A 109 -7.61 6.83 4.50
C ASN A 109 -6.76 6.54 5.74
N LYS A 110 -7.25 5.68 6.63
CA LYS A 110 -6.48 5.23 7.80
C LYS A 110 -5.20 4.50 7.38
N ASP A 111 -5.27 3.65 6.36
CA ASP A 111 -4.09 2.94 5.86
C ASP A 111 -3.09 3.88 5.19
N VAL A 112 -3.56 4.79 4.32
CA VAL A 112 -2.72 5.81 3.68
C VAL A 112 -2.01 6.68 4.71
N ASN A 113 -2.74 7.15 5.74
CA ASN A 113 -2.14 7.93 6.83
C ASN A 113 -1.09 7.13 7.61
N ARG A 114 -1.33 5.84 7.83
CA ARG A 114 -0.36 4.95 8.48
C ARG A 114 0.89 4.76 7.61
N GLN A 115 0.73 4.54 6.31
CA GLN A 115 1.84 4.41 5.38
C GLN A 115 2.67 5.69 5.33
N GLN A 116 2.03 6.86 5.30
CA GLN A 116 2.71 8.16 5.34
C GLN A 116 3.48 8.36 6.64
N ALA A 117 2.87 8.04 7.79
CA ALA A 117 3.54 8.15 9.09
C ALA A 117 4.79 7.23 9.16
N ASN A 118 4.68 6.01 8.64
CA ASN A 118 5.81 5.08 8.57
C ASN A 118 6.91 5.58 7.62
N ALA A 119 6.54 6.13 6.46
CA ALA A 119 7.49 6.70 5.51
C ALA A 119 8.25 7.89 6.12
N ASN A 120 7.53 8.78 6.84
CA ASN A 120 8.15 9.91 7.55
C ASN A 120 9.08 9.44 8.67
N ALA A 121 8.68 8.43 9.45
CA ALA A 121 9.55 7.86 10.49
C ALA A 121 10.82 7.25 9.87
N GLN A 122 10.69 6.56 8.74
CA GLN A 122 11.82 5.98 8.02
C GLN A 122 12.73 7.07 7.44
N SER A 123 12.20 8.16 6.89
CA SER A 123 13.02 9.27 6.38
C SER A 123 13.82 9.94 7.51
N THR A 124 13.20 10.19 8.67
CA THR A 124 13.94 10.72 9.84
C THR A 124 15.05 9.77 10.30
N GLN A 125 14.83 8.45 10.27
CA GLN A 125 15.88 7.48 10.60
C GLN A 125 17.05 7.54 9.61
N TRP A 126 16.77 7.68 8.31
CA TRP A 126 17.81 7.83 7.29
C TRP A 126 18.57 9.16 7.41
N GLU A 127 17.89 10.25 7.75
CA GLU A 127 18.52 11.53 8.04
C GLU A 127 19.47 11.42 9.24
N GLN A 128 19.02 10.80 10.34
CA GLN A 128 19.86 10.56 11.52
C GLN A 128 21.05 9.64 11.23
N LEU A 129 20.85 8.58 10.43
CA LEU A 129 21.93 7.71 9.95
C LEU A 129 22.94 8.48 9.08
N SER A 130 22.46 9.35 8.19
CA SER A 130 23.31 10.22 7.37
C SER A 130 24.11 11.18 8.24
N GLU A 131 23.51 11.77 9.27
CA GLU A 131 24.22 12.64 10.23
C GLU A 131 25.31 11.87 10.99
N ILE A 132 25.01 10.67 11.50
CA ILE A 132 26.00 9.83 12.19
C ILE A 132 27.14 9.43 11.25
N MET A 133 26.83 8.97 10.02
CA MET A 133 27.86 8.60 9.04
C MET A 133 28.73 9.78 8.60
N ASN A 134 28.19 11.01 8.63
CA ASN A 134 28.96 12.22 8.34
C ASN A 134 29.72 12.76 9.56
N GLN A 135 29.37 12.35 10.79
CA GLN A 135 30.08 12.74 12.01
C GLN A 135 31.37 11.94 12.26
N ASP A 136 31.55 10.76 11.65
CA ASP A 136 32.76 9.93 11.79
C ASP A 136 33.98 10.41 10.96
N LYS A 137 33.92 11.59 10.33
CA LYS A 137 35.12 12.29 9.85
C LYS A 137 35.68 13.21 10.92
N THR A 138 35.90 12.70 12.12
CA THR A 138 36.75 13.42 13.09
C THR A 138 38.20 13.23 12.65
N THR A 139 38.78 14.27 12.05
CA THR A 139 40.21 14.28 11.71
C THR A 139 41.01 14.35 13.00
N TRP A 140 41.64 13.24 13.38
CA TRP A 140 42.50 13.17 14.54
C TRP A 140 43.93 13.47 14.11
N CYS A 141 44.47 14.60 14.57
CA CYS A 141 45.86 14.98 14.31
C CYS A 141 46.73 14.66 15.52
N HIS A 142 47.76 13.85 15.32
CA HIS A 142 48.79 13.61 16.33
C HIS A 142 50.07 14.35 15.94
N LYS A 143 50.65 15.04 16.93
CA LYS A 143 51.94 15.71 16.78
C LYS A 143 53.04 14.84 17.40
N VAL A 144 54.00 14.40 16.59
CA VAL A 144 55.18 13.65 17.05
C VAL A 144 56.41 14.47 16.68
N GLY A 145 57.06 15.07 17.69
CA GLY A 145 58.14 16.04 17.48
C GLY A 145 57.63 17.32 16.79
N SER A 146 58.25 17.71 15.66
CA SER A 146 57.83 18.86 14.85
C SER A 146 56.80 18.52 13.76
N THR A 147 56.50 17.25 13.54
CA THR A 147 55.62 16.80 12.45
C THR A 147 54.21 16.54 12.97
N VAL A 148 53.20 17.05 12.26
CA VAL A 148 51.78 16.79 12.53
C VAL A 148 51.28 15.83 11.44
N MET A 149 50.71 14.71 11.86
CA MET A 149 50.04 13.77 10.97
C MET A 149 48.56 13.66 11.36
N CYS A 150 47.69 13.80 10.38
CA CYS A 150 46.24 13.70 10.51
C CYS A 150 45.73 12.58 9.59
N ASN A 151 44.53 12.05 9.82
CA ASN A 151 43.82 11.25 8.81
C ASN A 151 42.97 12.14 7.88
#